data_AF-A0A7R9R061-F1
#
_entry.id   AF-A0A7R9R061-F1
#
_cell.length_a   1.000
_cell.length_b   1.000
_cell.length_c   1.000
_cell.angle_alpha   90.00
_cell.angle_beta   90.00
_cell.angle_gamma   90.00
#
_symmetry.space_group_name_H-M   'P 1'
#
loop_
_entity.id
_entity.type
_entity.pdbx_description
1 polymer ?
#
loop_
_entity_poly.entity_id
_entity_poly.type
_entity_poly.pdbx_seq_one_letter_code
_entity_poly.pdbx_strand_id
1 'polypeptide(L)'
;VASLFHHDAIPFAHYDDPNFLPDFGLPPRLPDWAEHLRPEMESVCADSVACQYDYVITLNKDYAKVTKQHEAYALYLANEANRKYTRCPALPKPLNGRKSENRYWPGTIVRFSCDDGYQLVGNETRLCREDGLWSSGVDPKCIGDRESRNAMSNSKTYV
;
A
#
# COMPACT_ATOMS: atom_id res chain seq x y z
N VAL A 1 -33.97 -7.54 -3.28
CA VAL A 1 -32.70 -6.96 -3.76
C VAL A 1 -31.71 -8.10 -3.93
N ALA A 2 -31.68 -8.68 -5.13
CA ALA A 2 -30.89 -9.85 -5.46
C ALA A 2 -29.57 -9.41 -6.10
N SER A 3 -28.46 -9.97 -5.63
CA SER A 3 -27.17 -9.88 -6.30
C SER A 3 -27.28 -10.58 -7.67
N LEU A 4 -26.76 -9.94 -8.72
CA LEU A 4 -26.90 -10.35 -10.12
C LEU A 4 -26.09 -11.60 -10.51
N PHE A 5 -25.47 -12.28 -9.53
CA PHE A 5 -24.63 -13.47 -9.74
C PHE A 5 -24.86 -14.51 -8.63
N HIS A 6 -26.11 -14.92 -8.41
CA HIS A 6 -26.38 -16.16 -7.68
C HIS A 6 -26.36 -17.31 -8.69
N HIS A 7 -25.29 -18.09 -8.68
CA HIS A 7 -25.26 -19.38 -9.36
C HIS A 7 -25.43 -20.45 -8.29
N ASP A 8 -26.55 -21.18 -8.33
CA ASP A 8 -26.69 -22.47 -7.65
C ASP A 8 -25.83 -23.49 -8.42
N ALA A 9 -24.51 -23.40 -8.25
CA ALA A 9 -23.61 -24.42 -8.72
C ALA A 9 -23.82 -25.63 -7.80
N ILE A 10 -24.66 -26.57 -8.22
CA ILE A 10 -24.69 -27.92 -7.64
C ILE A 10 -23.45 -28.62 -8.21
N PRO A 11 -22.39 -28.85 -7.41
CA PRO A 11 -21.25 -29.57 -7.92
C PRO A 11 -21.67 -31.03 -8.11
N PHE A 12 -21.52 -31.55 -9.33
CA PHE A 12 -21.76 -32.97 -9.65
C PHE A 12 -20.64 -33.89 -9.12
N ALA A 13 -19.73 -33.38 -8.28
CA ALA A 13 -18.73 -34.17 -7.61
C ALA A 13 -19.36 -34.86 -6.40
N HIS A 14 -19.54 -36.19 -6.49
CA HIS A 14 -19.97 -37.03 -5.37
C HIS A 14 -18.96 -37.11 -4.20
N TYR A 15 -17.91 -36.29 -4.22
CA TYR A 15 -16.81 -36.27 -3.26
C TYR A 15 -16.65 -34.92 -2.55
N ASP A 16 -17.54 -33.95 -2.79
CA ASP A 16 -17.53 -32.68 -2.08
C ASP A 16 -18.15 -32.87 -0.70
N ASP A 17 -17.32 -33.21 0.29
CA ASP A 17 -17.71 -33.17 1.71
C ASP A 17 -17.60 -31.72 2.22
N PRO A 18 -18.72 -31.02 2.49
CA PRO A 18 -18.70 -29.65 2.98
C PRO A 18 -18.09 -29.51 4.38
N ASN A 19 -17.88 -30.62 5.09
CA ASN A 19 -17.19 -30.66 6.38
C ASN A 19 -15.73 -31.11 6.25
N PHE A 20 -15.21 -31.30 5.04
CA PHE A 20 -13.80 -31.57 4.82
C PHE A 20 -12.99 -30.35 5.24
N LEU A 21 -12.47 -30.42 6.45
CA LEU A 21 -11.43 -29.53 6.94
C LEU A 21 -10.11 -30.24 6.66
N PRO A 22 -9.34 -29.84 5.63
CA PRO A 22 -8.01 -30.40 5.45
C PRO A 22 -7.16 -30.11 6.69
N ASP A 23 -6.76 -31.16 7.40
CA ASP A 23 -5.79 -31.06 8.47
C ASP A 23 -4.41 -30.90 7.83
N PHE A 24 -4.01 -29.64 7.62
CA PHE A 24 -2.64 -29.30 7.26
C PHE A 24 -1.76 -29.41 8.51
N GLY A 25 -1.66 -30.63 9.05
CA GLY A 25 -0.64 -30.96 10.02
C GLY A 25 0.72 -30.53 9.48
N LEU A 26 1.52 -29.92 10.36
CA LEU A 26 2.94 -29.66 10.10
C LEU A 26 3.58 -30.88 9.42
N PRO A 27 4.54 -30.62 8.52
CA PRO A 27 4.69 -31.37 7.28
C PRO A 27 4.75 -32.88 7.55
N PRO A 28 4.09 -33.70 6.71
CA PRO A 28 4.02 -35.14 6.91
C PRO A 28 5.43 -35.71 7.10
N ARG A 29 5.56 -36.75 7.92
CA ARG A 29 6.87 -37.40 8.12
C ARG A 29 7.28 -38.08 6.82
N LEU A 30 8.57 -38.01 6.48
CA LEU A 30 9.14 -38.86 5.43
C LEU A 30 8.80 -40.33 5.69
N PRO A 31 8.40 -41.10 4.67
CA PRO A 31 8.28 -42.55 4.78
C PRO A 31 9.59 -43.18 5.27
N ASP A 32 9.51 -44.30 6.00
CA ASP A 32 10.70 -44.94 6.59
C ASP A 32 11.81 -45.22 5.56
N TRP A 33 11.44 -45.60 4.34
CA TRP A 33 12.38 -45.86 3.25
C TRP A 33 13.05 -44.59 2.70
N ALA A 34 12.42 -43.43 2.85
CA ALA A 34 12.87 -42.12 2.37
C ALA A 34 13.55 -41.28 3.47
N GLU A 35 13.65 -41.79 4.69
CA GLU A 35 14.20 -41.08 5.85
C GLU A 35 15.64 -40.59 5.63
N HIS A 36 16.42 -41.31 4.80
CA HIS A 36 17.77 -40.91 4.38
C HIS A 36 17.82 -39.59 3.60
N LEU A 37 16.70 -39.13 3.04
CA LEU A 37 16.57 -37.85 2.32
C LEU A 37 16.32 -36.67 3.25
N ARG A 38 16.11 -36.89 4.56
CA ARG A 38 15.87 -35.82 5.54
C ARG A 38 16.94 -34.72 5.52
N PRO A 39 18.25 -35.01 5.50
CA PRO A 39 19.27 -33.96 5.44
C PRO A 39 19.21 -33.15 4.13
N GLU A 40 18.85 -33.78 3.01
CA GLU A 40 18.67 -33.08 1.73
C GLU A 40 17.46 -32.15 1.79
N MET A 41 16.32 -32.65 2.28
CA MET A 41 15.11 -31.86 2.50
C MET A 41 15.38 -30.66 3.40
N GLU A 42 16.03 -30.86 4.55
CA GLU A 42 16.37 -29.78 5.49
C GLU A 42 17.32 -28.75 4.84
N SER A 43 18.28 -29.21 4.03
CA SER A 43 19.18 -28.31 3.30
C SER A 43 18.47 -27.48 2.23
N VAL A 44 17.44 -28.04 1.57
CA VAL A 44 16.69 -27.38 0.51
C VAL A 44 15.63 -26.44 1.09
N CYS A 45 14.84 -26.92 2.04
CA CYS A 45 13.66 -26.24 2.55
C CYS A 45 13.92 -25.34 3.75
N ALA A 46 14.94 -25.63 4.57
CA ALA A 46 15.15 -24.98 5.86
C ALA A 46 13.85 -25.01 6.68
N ASP A 47 13.31 -23.85 7.06
CA ASP A 47 12.11 -23.64 7.87
C ASP A 47 10.81 -23.50 7.06
N SER A 48 10.87 -23.52 5.73
CA SER A 48 9.69 -23.45 4.87
C SER A 48 8.83 -24.72 5.00
N VAL A 49 7.71 -24.60 5.71
CA VAL A 49 6.73 -25.69 5.92
C VAL A 49 6.14 -26.15 4.59
N ALA A 50 5.82 -25.21 3.69
CA ALA A 50 5.29 -25.53 2.36
C ALA A 50 6.30 -26.31 1.51
N CYS A 51 7.57 -25.90 1.51
CA CYS A 51 8.63 -26.64 0.83
C CYS A 51 8.81 -28.04 1.41
N GLN A 52 8.84 -28.18 2.74
CA GLN A 52 8.98 -29.49 3.40
C GLN A 52 7.81 -30.41 3.03
N TYR A 53 6.57 -29.88 3.06
CA TYR A 53 5.37 -30.62 2.67
C TYR A 53 5.49 -31.14 1.24
N ASP A 54 5.80 -30.26 0.28
CA ASP A 54 5.93 -30.63 -1.12
C ASP A 54 7.09 -31.60 -1.36
N TYR A 55 8.20 -31.45 -0.63
CA TYR A 55 9.30 -32.41 -0.67
C TYR A 55 8.85 -33.80 -0.23
N VAL A 56 8.11 -33.91 0.87
CA VAL A 56 7.67 -35.21 1.40
C VAL A 56 6.65 -35.86 0.48
N ILE A 57 5.72 -35.09 -0.09
CA ILE A 57 4.67 -35.60 -0.97
C ILE A 57 5.20 -35.99 -2.35
N THR A 58 6.12 -35.20 -2.92
CA THR A 58 6.63 -35.44 -4.28
C THR A 58 7.93 -36.22 -4.33
N LEU A 59 8.67 -36.24 -3.21
CA LEU A 59 10.05 -36.75 -3.11
C LEU A 59 10.98 -36.17 -4.18
N ASN A 60 10.67 -34.95 -4.63
CA ASN A 60 11.39 -34.26 -5.67
C ASN A 60 11.88 -32.91 -5.16
N LYS A 61 13.21 -32.80 -5.04
CA LYS A 61 13.86 -31.56 -4.56
C LYS A 61 13.65 -30.37 -5.47
N ASP A 62 13.51 -30.58 -6.78
CA ASP A 62 13.34 -29.48 -7.73
C ASP A 62 11.93 -28.90 -7.63
N TYR A 63 10.95 -29.75 -7.37
CA TYR A 63 9.59 -29.31 -7.04
C TYR A 63 9.57 -28.50 -5.74
N ALA A 64 10.18 -29.03 -4.66
CA ALA A 64 10.27 -28.33 -3.38
C ALA A 64 11.01 -26.98 -3.47
N LYS A 65 12.09 -26.89 -4.26
CA LYS A 65 12.80 -25.62 -4.53
C LYS A 65 11.89 -24.59 -5.18
N VAL A 66 11.09 -25.01 -6.16
CA VAL A 66 10.13 -24.13 -6.85
C VAL A 66 9.10 -23.61 -5.85
N THR A 67 8.55 -24.47 -4.99
CA THR A 67 7.64 -24.05 -3.90
C THR A 67 8.28 -23.00 -3.00
N LYS A 68 9.52 -23.23 -2.55
CA LYS A 68 10.27 -22.27 -1.72
C LYS A 68 10.47 -20.92 -2.41
N GLN A 69 10.76 -20.94 -3.71
CA GLN A 69 10.90 -19.71 -4.52
C GLN A 69 9.58 -18.95 -4.62
N HIS A 70 8.47 -19.65 -4.86
CA HIS A 70 7.15 -19.03 -4.92
C HIS A 70 6.67 -18.50 -3.58
N GLU A 71 6.97 -19.17 -2.47
CA GLU A 71 6.68 -18.69 -1.12
C GLU A 71 7.42 -17.36 -0.84
N ALA A 72 8.73 -17.31 -1.14
CA ALA A 72 9.50 -16.08 -0.97
C ALA A 72 8.93 -14.92 -1.81
N TYR A 73 8.47 -15.21 -3.04
CA TYR A 73 7.83 -14.22 -3.88
C TYR A 73 6.46 -13.77 -3.32
N ALA A 74 5.65 -14.69 -2.80
CA ALA A 74 4.38 -14.38 -2.16
C ALA A 74 4.57 -13.49 -0.93
N LEU A 75 5.57 -13.78 -0.09
CA LEU A 75 5.93 -12.94 1.06
C LEU A 75 6.41 -11.55 0.63
N TYR A 76 7.21 -11.46 -0.44
CA TYR A 76 7.62 -10.18 -1.00
C TYR A 76 6.42 -9.34 -1.45
N LEU A 77 5.49 -9.95 -2.21
CA LEU A 77 4.28 -9.26 -2.66
C LEU A 77 3.38 -8.87 -1.49
N ALA A 78 3.22 -9.72 -0.48
CA ALA A 78 2.45 -9.41 0.71
C ALA A 78 3.06 -8.24 1.49
N ASN A 79 4.39 -8.17 1.60
CA ASN A 79 5.08 -7.05 2.24
C ASN A 79 4.94 -5.75 1.44
N GLU A 80 5.06 -5.81 0.11
CA GLU A 80 4.89 -4.62 -0.74
C GLU A 80 3.44 -4.12 -0.73
N ALA A 81 2.46 -5.03 -0.73
CA ALA A 81 1.04 -4.68 -0.57
C ALA A 81 0.75 -4.03 0.79
N ASN A 82 1.47 -4.44 1.84
CA ASN A 82 1.37 -3.86 3.18
C ASN A 82 2.27 -2.62 3.38
N ARG A 83 2.99 -2.17 2.34
CA ARG A 83 3.85 -0.99 2.45
C ARG A 83 3.00 0.24 2.71
N LYS A 84 3.13 0.79 3.92
CA LYS A 84 2.42 2.01 4.33
C LYS A 84 3.05 3.23 3.64
N TYR A 85 2.40 3.76 2.63
CA TYR A 85 2.76 5.05 2.04
C TYR A 85 2.05 6.20 2.79
N THR A 86 2.83 7.08 3.42
CA THR A 86 2.28 8.28 4.07
C THR A 86 2.16 9.40 3.03
N ARG A 87 0.95 9.90 2.84
CA ARG A 87 0.66 11.06 1.99
C ARG A 87 0.47 12.29 2.84
N CYS A 88 0.78 13.46 2.29
CA CYS A 88 0.47 14.70 2.97
C CYS A 88 -1.06 14.95 3.01
N PRO A 89 -1.56 15.65 4.05
CA PRO A 89 -2.96 16.05 4.11
C PRO A 89 -3.39 16.84 2.87
N ALA A 90 -4.65 16.70 2.48
CA ALA A 90 -5.16 17.41 1.32
C ALA A 90 -5.16 18.92 1.56
N LEU A 91 -4.50 19.67 0.67
CA LEU A 91 -4.55 21.14 0.73
C LEU A 91 -5.82 21.66 0.05
N PRO A 92 -6.57 22.56 0.70
CA PRO A 92 -7.73 23.18 0.08
C PRO A 92 -7.30 24.05 -1.11
N LYS A 93 -8.22 24.22 -2.06
CA LYS A 93 -8.05 25.22 -3.12
C LYS A 93 -8.34 26.60 -2.51
N PRO A 94 -7.48 27.62 -2.71
CA PRO A 94 -7.79 28.98 -2.28
C PRO A 94 -9.04 29.50 -3.01
N LEU A 95 -9.90 30.24 -2.29
CA LEU A 95 -11.03 30.95 -2.88
C LEU A 95 -10.49 32.00 -3.86
N ASN A 96 -11.06 32.10 -5.08
CA ASN A 96 -10.55 32.96 -6.16
C ASN A 96 -9.08 32.68 -6.54
N GLY A 97 -8.67 31.42 -6.46
CA GLY A 97 -7.37 30.97 -6.92
C GLY A 97 -7.38 29.54 -7.41
N ARG A 98 -6.19 29.00 -7.71
CA ARG A 98 -5.96 27.69 -8.30
C ARG A 98 -4.77 27.02 -7.60
N LYS A 99 -4.70 25.70 -7.69
CA LYS A 99 -3.53 24.90 -7.27
C LYS A 99 -3.11 23.98 -8.41
N SER A 100 -1.81 23.73 -8.55
CA SER A 100 -1.27 22.91 -9.63
C SER A 100 -1.58 21.42 -9.50
N GLU A 101 -1.54 20.88 -8.28
CA GLU A 101 -1.57 19.43 -8.05
C GLU A 101 -2.60 19.01 -6.98
N ASN A 102 -3.21 17.83 -7.20
CA ASN A 102 -4.12 17.17 -6.26
C ASN A 102 -3.58 15.85 -5.70
N ARG A 103 -2.38 15.46 -6.14
CA ARG A 103 -1.67 14.28 -5.66
C ARG A 103 -0.70 14.73 -4.58
N TYR A 104 -0.72 14.08 -3.43
CA TYR A 104 0.03 14.51 -2.23
C TYR A 104 1.03 13.45 -1.80
N TRP A 105 1.74 12.88 -2.78
CA TRP A 105 2.84 11.96 -2.53
C TRP A 105 4.08 12.73 -2.06
N PRO A 106 4.94 12.13 -1.22
CA PRO A 106 6.24 12.68 -0.91
C PRO A 106 7.00 13.11 -2.18
N GLY A 107 7.66 14.27 -2.12
CA GLY A 107 8.32 14.91 -3.26
C GLY A 107 7.42 15.80 -4.12
N THR A 108 6.09 15.76 -3.94
CA THR A 108 5.18 16.61 -4.74
C THR A 108 5.27 18.08 -4.30
N ILE A 109 5.39 18.98 -5.28
CA ILE A 109 5.35 20.43 -5.07
C ILE A 109 4.01 20.97 -5.59
N VAL A 110 3.19 21.50 -4.69
CA VAL A 110 1.93 22.18 -5.03
C VAL A 110 2.20 23.67 -5.14
N ARG A 111 1.88 24.25 -6.29
CA ARG A 111 1.94 25.69 -6.54
C ARG A 111 0.54 26.29 -6.51
N PHE A 112 0.42 27.47 -5.94
CA PHE A 112 -0.82 28.21 -5.82
C PHE A 112 -0.76 29.49 -6.64
N SER A 113 -1.88 29.82 -7.28
CA SER A 113 -2.04 31.08 -8.02
C SER A 113 -3.41 31.67 -7.73
N CYS A 114 -3.54 32.98 -7.86
CA CYS A 114 -4.81 33.68 -7.72
C CYS A 114 -5.38 34.07 -9.09
N ASP A 115 -6.70 34.18 -9.18
CA ASP A 115 -7.36 34.72 -10.36
C ASP A 115 -7.12 36.24 -10.46
N ASP A 116 -7.34 36.84 -11.63
CA ASP A 116 -7.06 38.26 -11.87
C ASP A 116 -7.81 39.20 -10.90
N GLY A 117 -7.12 40.20 -10.36
CA GLY A 117 -7.65 41.13 -9.36
C GLY A 117 -7.55 40.65 -7.90
N TYR A 118 -6.92 39.49 -7.68
CA TYR A 118 -6.61 38.96 -6.36
C TYR A 118 -5.11 38.79 -6.16
N GLN A 119 -4.64 39.05 -4.94
CA GLN A 119 -3.24 38.89 -4.56
C GLN A 119 -3.08 37.68 -3.63
N LEU A 120 -2.02 36.90 -3.87
CA LEU A 120 -1.67 35.75 -3.05
C LEU A 120 -0.98 36.21 -1.77
N VAL A 121 -1.53 35.81 -0.63
CA VAL A 121 -0.95 36.04 0.70
C VAL A 121 -0.66 34.69 1.34
N GLY A 122 0.59 34.48 1.72
CA GLY A 122 1.10 33.20 2.24
C GLY A 122 2.16 32.61 1.33
N ASN A 123 2.37 31.29 1.43
CA ASN A 123 3.37 30.60 0.62
C ASN A 123 2.80 30.19 -0.75
N GLU A 124 3.42 30.66 -1.83
CA GLU A 124 3.07 30.28 -3.20
C GLU A 124 3.25 28.77 -3.46
N THR A 125 4.16 28.13 -2.74
CA THR A 125 4.47 26.71 -2.92
C THR A 125 4.51 25.93 -1.60
N ARG A 126 4.07 24.67 -1.66
CA ARG A 126 4.13 23.71 -0.55
C ARG A 126 4.76 22.43 -1.08
N LEU A 127 5.79 21.92 -0.39
CA LEU A 127 6.44 20.63 -0.71
C LEU A 127 5.93 19.57 0.26
N CYS A 128 5.46 18.44 -0.25
CA CYS A 128 5.16 17.27 0.56
C CYS A 128 6.46 16.54 0.89
N ARG A 129 6.81 16.47 2.17
CA ARG A 129 8.03 15.81 2.65
C ARG A 129 7.79 14.31 2.87
N GLU A 130 8.88 13.56 3.02
CA GLU A 130 8.86 12.11 3.30
C GLU A 130 8.20 11.74 4.64
N ASP A 131 8.13 12.69 5.59
CA ASP A 131 7.41 12.52 6.86
C ASP A 131 5.88 12.63 6.71
N GLY A 132 5.37 12.88 5.51
CA GLY A 132 3.94 13.08 5.26
C GLY A 132 3.43 14.44 5.73
N LEU A 133 4.32 15.40 5.98
CA LEU A 133 3.97 16.76 6.32
C LEU A 133 4.34 17.71 5.20
N TRP A 134 3.55 18.77 5.05
CA TRP A 134 3.92 19.87 4.17
C TRP A 134 5.13 20.63 4.74
N SER A 135 5.88 21.31 3.88
CA SER A 135 6.95 22.22 4.30
C SER A 135 6.47 23.23 5.36
N SER A 136 7.36 23.94 6.05
CA SER A 136 6.92 25.06 6.90
C SER A 136 6.32 26.18 6.04
N GLY A 137 5.21 26.78 6.47
CA GLY A 137 4.61 27.89 5.73
C GLY A 137 3.15 28.14 6.12
N VAL A 138 2.62 29.25 5.64
CA VAL A 138 1.21 29.64 5.79
C VAL A 138 0.46 29.25 4.51
N ASP A 139 -0.67 28.56 4.66
CA ASP A 139 -1.50 28.18 3.53
C ASP A 139 -2.00 29.43 2.78
N PRO A 140 -1.85 29.46 1.45
CA PRO A 140 -2.09 30.67 0.68
C PRO A 140 -3.57 31.02 0.62
N LYS A 141 -3.85 32.32 0.72
CA LYS A 141 -5.17 32.91 0.50
C LYS A 141 -5.08 33.93 -0.62
N CYS A 142 -6.13 34.01 -1.42
CA CYS A 142 -6.26 35.06 -2.42
C CYS A 142 -7.18 36.13 -1.84
N ILE A 143 -6.63 37.32 -1.61
CA ILE A 143 -7.38 38.48 -1.12
C ILE A 143 -7.58 39.47 -2.26
N GLY A 144 -8.77 40.08 -2.34
CA GLY A 144 -9.04 41.07 -3.38
C GLY A 144 -8.27 42.36 -3.12
N ASP A 145 -8.03 43.15 -4.17
CA ASP A 145 -7.30 44.43 -4.08
C ASP A 145 -7.86 45.44 -3.07
N ARG A 146 -9.14 45.32 -2.69
CA ARG A 146 -9.74 46.17 -1.64
C ARG A 146 -9.36 45.72 -0.23
N GLU A 147 -9.20 44.42 -0.01
CA GLU A 147 -8.81 43.82 1.27
C GLU A 147 -7.29 43.87 1.48
N SER A 148 -6.50 43.73 0.42
CA SER A 148 -5.03 43.86 0.49
C SER A 148 -4.59 45.26 0.95
N ARG A 149 -5.28 46.31 0.51
CA ARG A 149 -5.05 47.69 0.99
C ARG A 149 -5.35 47.85 2.48
N ASN A 150 -6.39 47.20 2.99
CA ASN A 150 -6.73 47.22 4.42
C ASN A 150 -5.73 46.41 5.26
N ALA A 151 -5.26 45.27 4.76
CA ALA A 151 -4.23 44.47 5.42
C ALA A 151 -2.88 45.21 5.52
N MET A 152 -2.48 45.94 4.46
CA MET A 152 -1.28 46.81 4.49
C MET A 152 -1.46 48.05 5.39
N SER A 153 -2.68 48.56 5.58
CA SER A 153 -2.97 49.66 6.51
C SER A 153 -2.84 49.24 7.98
N ASN A 154 -3.16 47.99 8.32
CA ASN A 154 -3.03 47.46 9.69
C ASN A 154 -1.60 46.97 10.02
N SER A 155 -0.68 46.96 9.05
CA SER A 155 0.73 46.61 9.24
C SER A 155 1.63 47.80 9.62
N LYS A 156 1.08 49.02 9.76
CA LYS A 156 1.81 50.25 10.11
C LYS A 156 1.53 50.75 11.55
N THR A 157 1.40 49.84 12.51
CA THR A 157 1.37 50.23 13.93
C THR A 157 2.24 49.30 14.77
N TYR A 158 3.54 49.51 14.66
CA TYR A 158 4.48 49.27 15.75
C TYR A 158 5.41 50.50 15.76
N VAL A 159 5.07 51.46 16.63
CA VAL A 159 5.94 52.54 17.09
C VAL A 159 6.76 52.01 18.25
#